data_AF-A0A7X7LUJ8-F1
#
_entry.id   AF-A0A7X7LUJ8-F1
#
_cell.length_a   1.000
_cell.length_b   1.000
_cell.length_c   1.000
_cell.angle_alpha   90.00
_cell.angle_beta   90.00
_cell.angle_gamma   90.00
#
_symmetry.space_group_name_H-M   'P 1'
#
loop_
_entity.id
_entity.type
_entity.pdbx_description
1 polymer ?
#
loop_
_entity_poly.entity_id
_entity_poly.type
_entity_poly.pdbx_seq_one_letter_code
_entity_poly.pdbx_strand_id
1 'polypeptide(L)'
;MDYISLNTAISITGLSKRTLWRRIAEGVLRTDPTVEPGERTRVAVEDVAPLARLALTPALRELAIAADVGLAEAQCDLGLTFLAEGLDAEGAAWLALAANQAHLDAMHWLGRCLIAGRGVAADEKGGVDWIARAANYGHVSARAMVQYLYDPARPALGPAELEAALDAIERRVVFEALGAAGG
;
A
#
# COMPACT_ATOMS: atom_id res chain seq x y z
N MET A 1 6.33 -24.01 7.98
CA MET A 1 6.75 -22.86 8.81
C MET A 1 7.11 -21.79 7.83
N ASP A 2 6.32 -20.75 7.78
CA ASP A 2 6.44 -19.71 6.78
C ASP A 2 7.32 -18.59 7.33
N TYR A 3 8.09 -17.97 6.45
CA TYR A 3 9.02 -16.91 6.81
C TYR A 3 8.70 -15.66 6.01
N ILE A 4 8.92 -14.50 6.62
CA ILE A 4 8.79 -13.19 5.97
C ILE A 4 10.06 -12.38 6.20
N SER A 5 10.42 -11.50 5.27
CA SER A 5 11.56 -10.61 5.43
C SER A 5 11.42 -9.73 6.67
N LEU A 6 12.56 -9.23 7.16
CA LEU A 6 12.56 -8.23 8.24
C LEU A 6 11.75 -6.98 7.87
N ASN A 7 11.71 -6.56 6.61
CA ASN A 7 10.94 -5.39 6.21
C ASN A 7 9.44 -5.63 6.38
N THR A 8 8.95 -6.79 5.97
CA THR A 8 7.55 -7.17 6.17
C THR A 8 7.21 -7.33 7.66
N ALA A 9 8.11 -7.92 8.45
CA ALA A 9 7.94 -8.00 9.89
C ALA A 9 7.91 -6.60 10.56
N ILE A 10 8.71 -5.64 10.06
CA ILE A 10 8.66 -4.24 10.51
C ILE A 10 7.29 -3.65 10.19
N SER A 11 6.77 -3.79 8.97
CA SER A 11 5.46 -3.22 8.63
C SER A 11 4.32 -3.82 9.46
N ILE A 12 4.36 -5.13 9.72
CA ILE A 12 3.31 -5.83 10.47
C ILE A 12 3.32 -5.48 11.97
N THR A 13 4.51 -5.39 12.58
CA THR A 13 4.67 -5.19 14.03
C THR A 13 4.89 -3.73 14.41
N GLY A 14 5.38 -2.95 13.45
CA GLY A 14 5.94 -1.62 13.63
C GLY A 14 7.09 -1.52 14.61
N LEU A 15 7.75 -2.64 14.90
CA LEU A 15 8.99 -2.66 15.66
C LEU A 15 10.14 -2.22 14.76
N SER A 16 11.09 -1.47 15.32
CA SER A 16 12.29 -1.10 14.58
C SER A 16 13.13 -2.32 14.19
N LYS A 17 13.90 -2.22 13.09
CA LYS A 17 14.90 -3.23 12.69
C LYS A 17 15.80 -3.66 13.86
N ARG A 18 16.26 -2.70 14.67
CA ARG A 18 17.08 -2.96 15.88
C ARG A 18 16.33 -3.84 16.90
N THR A 19 15.05 -3.57 17.11
CA THR A 19 14.21 -4.35 18.04
C THR A 19 14.02 -5.78 17.55
N LEU A 20 13.80 -5.97 16.25
CA LEU A 20 13.68 -7.31 15.66
C LEU A 20 14.99 -8.10 15.79
N TRP A 21 16.13 -7.47 15.49
CA TRP A 21 17.44 -8.11 15.67
C TRP A 21 17.73 -8.50 17.12
N ARG A 22 17.35 -7.66 18.09
CA ARG A 22 17.46 -8.03 19.50
C ARG A 22 16.65 -9.29 19.81
N ARG A 23 15.41 -9.37 19.30
CA ARG A 23 14.53 -10.54 19.52
C ARG A 23 15.06 -11.81 18.86
N ILE A 24 15.73 -11.69 17.71
CA ILE A 24 16.45 -12.80 17.09
C ILE A 24 17.57 -13.27 18.01
N ALA A 25 18.39 -12.36 18.54
CA ALA A 25 19.49 -12.70 19.45
C ALA A 25 19.01 -13.31 20.78
N GLU A 26 17.83 -12.91 21.26
CA GLU A 26 17.15 -13.47 22.44
C GLU A 26 16.46 -14.81 22.16
N GLY A 27 16.43 -15.29 20.90
CA GLY A 27 15.75 -16.51 20.50
C GLY A 27 14.21 -16.41 20.44
N VAL A 28 13.67 -15.20 20.55
CA VAL A 28 12.23 -14.92 20.50
C VAL A 28 11.70 -14.99 19.07
N LEU A 29 12.49 -14.54 18.09
CA LEU A 29 12.17 -14.64 16.66
C LEU A 29 13.09 -15.67 16.02
N ARG A 30 12.54 -16.79 15.56
CA ARG A 30 13.28 -17.80 14.80
C ARG A 30 13.52 -17.30 13.37
N THR A 31 14.72 -17.53 12.87
CA THR A 31 15.13 -17.16 11.51
C THR A 31 15.02 -18.33 10.54
N ASP A 32 14.82 -18.03 9.26
CA ASP A 32 14.85 -19.02 8.19
C ASP A 32 16.23 -19.71 8.14
N PRO A 33 16.34 -21.03 8.40
CA PRO A 33 17.63 -21.72 8.46
C PRO A 33 18.28 -21.86 7.07
N THR A 34 17.53 -21.59 5.99
CA THR A 34 18.04 -21.66 4.63
C THR A 34 18.72 -20.37 4.17
N VAL A 35 18.64 -19.30 4.99
CA VAL A 35 19.18 -17.98 4.67
C VAL A 35 20.19 -17.56 5.74
N GLU A 36 21.40 -17.21 5.32
CA GLU A 36 22.40 -16.67 6.24
C GLU A 36 21.91 -15.34 6.86
N PRO A 37 22.11 -15.13 8.16
CA PRO A 37 21.76 -13.86 8.81
C PRO A 37 22.45 -12.67 8.13
N GLY A 38 21.66 -11.70 7.69
CA GLY A 38 22.13 -10.51 7.00
C GLY A 38 20.99 -9.67 6.45
N GLU A 39 21.19 -9.07 5.26
CA GLU A 39 20.16 -8.26 4.61
C GLU A 39 18.92 -9.05 4.20
N ARG A 40 19.11 -10.34 3.91
CA ARG A 40 18.05 -11.26 3.47
C ARG A 40 17.40 -12.02 4.62
N THR A 41 17.74 -11.73 5.88
CA THR A 41 17.17 -12.43 7.04
C THR A 41 15.64 -12.43 6.96
N ARG A 42 15.07 -13.60 7.17
CA ARG A 42 13.62 -13.80 7.29
C ARG A 42 13.32 -14.39 8.65
N VAL A 43 12.17 -14.03 9.20
CA VAL A 43 11.69 -14.46 10.52
C VAL A 43 10.39 -15.24 10.39
N ALA A 44 10.19 -16.18 11.29
CA ALA A 44 9.03 -17.04 11.33
C ALA A 44 7.75 -16.23 11.53
N VAL A 45 6.75 -16.45 10.68
CA VAL A 45 5.48 -15.72 10.75
C VAL A 45 4.77 -15.97 12.08
N GLU A 46 4.85 -17.18 12.62
CA GLU A 46 4.21 -17.50 13.90
C GLU A 46 4.84 -16.80 15.10
N ASP A 47 6.12 -16.42 15.03
CA ASP A 47 6.79 -15.66 16.08
C ASP A 47 6.50 -14.15 15.94
N VAL A 48 6.19 -13.70 14.73
CA VAL A 48 5.77 -12.32 14.43
C VAL A 48 4.30 -12.08 14.82
N ALA A 49 3.43 -13.09 14.66
CA ALA A 49 1.99 -12.94 14.87
C ALA A 49 1.57 -12.35 16.24
N PRO A 50 2.18 -12.75 17.38
CA PRO A 50 1.87 -12.16 18.68
C PRO A 50 2.31 -10.69 18.84
N LEU A 51 3.17 -10.21 17.94
CA LEU A 51 3.74 -8.85 17.95
C LEU A 51 3.04 -7.92 16.95
N ALA A 52 2.13 -8.44 16.14
CA ALA A 52 1.51 -7.71 15.04
C ALA A 52 0.54 -6.63 15.54
N ARG A 53 0.53 -5.49 14.86
CA ARG A 53 -0.46 -4.42 15.08
C ARG A 53 -1.83 -4.80 14.49
N LEU A 54 -1.84 -5.72 13.54
CA LEU A 54 -3.03 -6.30 12.93
C LEU A 54 -3.14 -7.77 13.31
N ALA A 55 -4.37 -8.26 13.52
CA ALA A 55 -4.58 -9.69 13.70
C ALA A 55 -4.18 -10.44 12.42
N LEU A 56 -3.10 -11.23 12.48
CA LEU A 56 -2.66 -12.09 11.37
C LEU A 56 -3.59 -13.30 11.22
N THR A 57 -4.81 -13.04 10.73
CA THR A 57 -5.71 -14.08 10.25
C THR A 57 -5.03 -14.92 9.17
N PRO A 58 -5.48 -16.15 8.88
CA PRO A 58 -4.91 -16.96 7.81
C PRO A 58 -4.85 -16.21 6.46
N ALA A 59 -5.90 -15.46 6.12
CA ALA A 59 -5.94 -14.66 4.90
C ALA A 59 -4.87 -13.54 4.90
N LEU A 60 -4.77 -12.76 5.98
CA LEU A 60 -3.77 -11.69 6.06
C LEU A 60 -2.33 -12.25 6.08
N ARG A 61 -2.14 -13.44 6.67
CA ARG A 61 -0.87 -14.15 6.63
C ARG A 61 -0.48 -14.50 5.19
N GLU A 62 -1.37 -15.13 4.45
CA GLU A 62 -1.13 -15.51 3.05
C GLU A 62 -0.83 -14.28 2.21
N LEU A 63 -1.60 -13.21 2.39
CA LEU A 63 -1.39 -11.93 1.74
C LEU A 63 -0.01 -11.32 2.06
N ALA A 64 0.39 -11.32 3.33
CA ALA A 64 1.68 -10.80 3.75
C ALA A 64 2.86 -11.57 3.16
N ILE A 65 2.76 -12.90 3.06
CA ILE A 65 3.78 -13.75 2.44
C ILE A 65 3.87 -13.46 0.93
N ALA A 66 2.72 -13.35 0.26
CA ALA A 66 2.63 -13.02 -1.16
C ALA A 66 3.22 -11.62 -1.47
N ALA A 67 2.94 -10.64 -0.62
CA ALA A 67 3.50 -9.29 -0.72
C ALA A 67 5.02 -9.29 -0.47
N ASP A 68 5.50 -10.07 0.51
CA ASP A 68 6.91 -10.22 0.87
C ASP A 68 7.77 -10.75 -0.30
N VAL A 69 7.21 -11.68 -1.09
CA VAL A 69 7.91 -12.22 -2.28
C VAL A 69 7.81 -11.30 -3.51
N GLY A 70 7.11 -10.18 -3.40
CA GLY A 70 7.10 -9.13 -4.42
C GLY A 70 5.88 -9.10 -5.34
N LEU A 71 4.83 -9.90 -5.09
CA LEU A 71 3.65 -9.90 -5.97
C LEU A 71 2.93 -8.56 -5.89
N ALA A 72 2.89 -7.82 -7.01
CA ALA A 72 2.39 -6.44 -7.04
C ALA A 72 0.93 -6.31 -6.57
N GLU A 73 0.06 -7.27 -6.94
CA GLU A 73 -1.33 -7.34 -6.48
C GLU A 73 -1.39 -7.51 -4.95
N ALA A 74 -0.66 -8.47 -4.39
CA ALA A 74 -0.60 -8.68 -2.95
C ALA A 74 0.01 -7.49 -2.19
N GLN A 75 1.00 -6.81 -2.76
CA GLN A 75 1.54 -5.57 -2.21
C GLN A 75 0.51 -4.44 -2.20
N CYS A 76 -0.29 -4.34 -3.27
CA CYS A 76 -1.40 -3.38 -3.35
C CYS A 76 -2.45 -3.68 -2.26
N ASP A 77 -2.92 -4.92 -2.20
CA ASP A 77 -3.94 -5.35 -1.23
C ASP A 77 -3.47 -5.21 0.22
N LEU A 78 -2.21 -5.55 0.51
CA LEU A 78 -1.63 -5.36 1.83
C LEU A 78 -1.52 -3.87 2.17
N GLY A 79 -1.14 -3.03 1.20
CA GLY A 79 -1.12 -1.57 1.36
C GLY A 79 -2.50 -1.01 1.69
N LEU A 80 -3.54 -1.43 0.96
CA LEU A 80 -4.92 -1.05 1.22
C LEU A 80 -5.43 -1.54 2.57
N THR A 81 -5.02 -2.74 2.99
CA THR A 81 -5.33 -3.27 4.32
C THR A 81 -4.73 -2.38 5.41
N PHE A 82 -3.46 -1.99 5.28
CA PHE A 82 -2.83 -1.08 6.23
C PHE A 82 -3.52 0.29 6.27
N LEU A 83 -3.86 0.85 5.10
CA LEU A 83 -4.64 2.09 5.04
C LEU A 83 -5.99 1.93 5.75
N ALA A 84 -6.76 0.87 5.51
CA ALA A 84 -8.06 0.68 6.15
C ALA A 84 -7.98 0.67 7.69
N GLU A 85 -6.87 0.19 8.23
CA GLU A 85 -6.60 0.08 9.67
C GLU A 85 -5.90 1.33 10.27
N GLY A 86 -5.75 2.40 9.47
CA GLY A 86 -5.11 3.65 9.90
C GLY A 86 -3.58 3.57 10.04
N LEU A 87 -2.96 2.51 9.52
CA LEU A 87 -1.51 2.34 9.42
C LEU A 87 -1.02 2.96 8.12
N ASP A 88 -1.25 4.27 8.00
CA ASP A 88 -1.15 4.98 6.74
C ASP A 88 0.26 4.96 6.14
N ALA A 89 1.30 5.04 6.98
CA ALA A 89 2.70 5.06 6.55
C ALA A 89 3.12 3.71 5.95
N GLU A 90 2.74 2.61 6.59
CA GLU A 90 2.94 1.26 6.08
C GLU A 90 2.15 1.05 4.79
N GLY A 91 0.89 1.51 4.75
CA GLY A 91 0.04 1.39 3.57
C GLY A 91 0.62 2.08 2.33
N ALA A 92 1.01 3.35 2.46
CA ALA A 92 1.63 4.10 1.38
C ALA A 92 2.97 3.49 0.92
N ALA A 93 3.77 2.95 1.85
CA ALA A 93 5.03 2.27 1.52
C ALA A 93 4.79 1.00 0.67
N TRP A 94 3.79 0.19 1.01
CA TRP A 94 3.43 -1.00 0.23
C TRP A 94 2.82 -0.67 -1.13
N LEU A 95 1.97 0.36 -1.20
CA LEU A 95 1.46 0.87 -2.47
C LEU A 95 2.59 1.37 -3.37
N ALA A 96 3.63 2.00 -2.81
CA ALA A 96 4.80 2.41 -3.58
C ALA A 96 5.57 1.22 -4.20
N LEU A 97 5.69 0.10 -3.49
CA LEU A 97 6.30 -1.11 -4.04
C LEU A 97 5.49 -1.64 -5.24
N ALA A 98 4.16 -1.75 -5.11
CA ALA A 98 3.29 -2.21 -6.19
C ALA A 98 3.24 -1.22 -7.37
N ALA A 99 3.18 0.09 -7.11
CA ALA A 99 3.15 1.13 -8.13
C ALA A 99 4.45 1.16 -8.95
N ASN A 100 5.59 0.90 -8.33
CA ASN A 100 6.88 0.77 -9.03
C ASN A 100 6.92 -0.43 -10.00
N GLN A 101 6.03 -1.40 -9.82
CA GLN A 101 5.83 -2.53 -10.73
C GLN A 101 4.73 -2.28 -11.78
N ALA A 102 4.29 -1.04 -11.93
CA ALA A 102 3.20 -0.64 -12.83
C ALA A 102 1.81 -1.22 -12.48
N HIS A 103 1.58 -1.59 -11.22
CA HIS A 103 0.24 -1.99 -10.76
C HIS A 103 -0.69 -0.77 -10.75
N LEU A 104 -1.75 -0.81 -11.57
CA LEU A 104 -2.58 0.35 -11.88
C LEU A 104 -3.30 0.89 -10.65
N ASP A 105 -3.93 0.02 -9.85
CA ASP A 105 -4.64 0.43 -8.63
C ASP A 105 -3.67 1.02 -7.61
N ALA A 106 -2.46 0.48 -7.52
CA ALA A 106 -1.47 0.97 -6.57
C ALA A 106 -0.94 2.36 -6.96
N MET A 107 -0.75 2.62 -8.26
CA MET A 107 -0.43 3.96 -8.77
C MET A 107 -1.54 4.95 -8.43
N HIS A 108 -2.80 4.56 -8.65
CA HIS A 108 -3.96 5.39 -8.30
C HIS A 108 -3.99 5.71 -6.80
N TRP A 109 -3.89 4.70 -5.94
CA TRP A 109 -3.97 4.86 -4.48
C TRP A 109 -2.75 5.58 -3.90
N LEU A 110 -1.54 5.32 -4.40
CA LEU A 110 -0.34 6.07 -4.01
C LEU A 110 -0.47 7.54 -4.37
N GLY A 111 -1.03 7.84 -5.56
CA GLY A 111 -1.27 9.21 -5.98
C GLY A 111 -2.22 9.96 -5.05
N ARG A 112 -3.30 9.31 -4.62
CA ARG A 112 -4.21 9.85 -3.59
C ARG A 112 -3.51 10.06 -2.24
N CYS A 113 -2.68 9.10 -1.81
CA CYS A 113 -1.90 9.24 -0.57
C CYS A 113 -0.97 10.46 -0.60
N LEU A 114 -0.29 10.71 -1.72
CA LEU A 114 0.57 11.87 -1.90
C LEU A 114 -0.21 13.18 -1.94
N ILE A 115 -1.36 13.22 -2.61
CA ILE A 115 -2.23 14.42 -2.65
C ILE A 115 -2.73 14.76 -1.25
N ALA A 116 -3.23 13.77 -0.52
CA ALA A 116 -3.80 13.98 0.80
C ALA A 116 -2.74 14.12 1.93
N GLY A 117 -1.48 13.76 1.66
CA GLY A 117 -0.46 13.64 2.71
C GLY A 117 -0.74 12.49 3.70
N ARG A 118 -1.36 11.40 3.19
CA ARG A 118 -1.78 10.26 3.99
C ARG A 118 -0.66 9.23 4.09
N GLY A 119 -0.01 9.14 5.25
CA GLY A 119 1.11 8.22 5.48
C GLY A 119 2.44 8.63 4.83
N VAL A 120 2.41 9.70 4.04
CA VAL A 120 3.55 10.32 3.36
C VAL A 120 3.42 11.84 3.43
N ALA A 121 4.51 12.58 3.22
CA ALA A 121 4.43 14.02 3.07
C ALA A 121 3.53 14.38 1.87
N ALA A 122 2.71 15.41 2.02
CA ALA A 122 1.86 15.88 0.93
C ALA A 122 2.71 16.37 -0.25
N ASP A 123 2.43 15.84 -1.44
CA ASP A 123 3.06 16.18 -2.70
C ASP A 123 2.01 16.05 -3.81
N GLU A 124 1.23 17.12 -4.01
CA GLU A 124 0.19 17.15 -5.03
C GLU A 124 0.76 16.84 -6.41
N LYS A 125 1.93 17.39 -6.75
CA LYS A 125 2.55 17.19 -8.06
C LYS A 125 2.91 15.73 -8.27
N GLY A 126 3.63 15.13 -7.32
CA GLY A 126 3.96 13.71 -7.38
C GLY A 126 2.72 12.81 -7.41
N GLY A 127 1.67 13.18 -6.67
CA GLY A 127 0.42 12.43 -6.68
C GLY A 127 -0.33 12.50 -8.01
N VAL A 128 -0.39 13.69 -8.63
CA VAL A 128 -0.94 13.88 -9.99
C VAL A 128 -0.16 13.05 -11.00
N ASP A 129 1.17 13.02 -10.92
CA ASP A 129 2.01 12.23 -11.83
C ASP A 129 1.70 10.72 -11.73
N TRP A 130 1.48 10.19 -10.52
CA TRP A 130 1.09 8.78 -10.34
C TRP A 130 -0.30 8.47 -10.88
N ILE A 131 -1.29 9.33 -10.62
CA ILE A 131 -2.65 9.19 -11.17
C ILE A 131 -2.60 9.29 -12.70
N ALA A 132 -1.78 10.17 -13.26
CA ALA A 132 -1.57 10.31 -14.70
C ALA A 132 -0.99 9.04 -15.34
N ARG A 133 -0.04 8.40 -14.67
CA ARG A 133 0.50 7.10 -15.11
C ARG A 133 -0.57 6.01 -15.08
N ALA A 134 -1.34 5.90 -14.00
CA ALA A 134 -2.44 4.93 -13.91
C ALA A 134 -3.46 5.13 -15.05
N ALA A 135 -3.83 6.39 -15.32
CA ALA A 135 -4.73 6.74 -16.41
C ALA A 135 -4.18 6.35 -17.79
N ASN A 136 -2.88 6.59 -18.03
CA ASN A 136 -2.20 6.23 -19.27
C ASN A 136 -2.17 4.71 -19.50
N TYR A 137 -2.08 3.91 -18.43
CA TYR A 137 -2.19 2.45 -18.50
C TYR A 137 -3.63 1.93 -18.54
N GLY A 138 -4.63 2.81 -18.55
CA GLY A 138 -6.04 2.45 -18.76
C GLY A 138 -6.89 2.35 -17.50
N HIS A 139 -6.39 2.75 -16.33
CA HIS A 139 -7.18 2.75 -15.10
C HIS A 139 -8.39 3.69 -15.22
N VAL A 140 -9.59 3.16 -15.00
CA VAL A 140 -10.86 3.84 -15.32
C VAL A 140 -11.07 5.09 -14.45
N SER A 141 -10.97 4.97 -13.12
CA SER A 141 -11.13 6.13 -12.21
C SER A 141 -10.05 7.20 -12.43
N ALA A 142 -8.79 6.78 -12.55
CA ALA A 142 -7.68 7.66 -12.83
C ALA A 142 -7.87 8.47 -14.12
N ARG A 143 -8.45 7.89 -15.19
CA ARG A 143 -8.76 8.62 -16.44
C ARG A 143 -9.73 9.78 -16.22
N ALA A 144 -10.73 9.62 -15.36
CA ALA A 144 -11.64 10.72 -15.01
C ALA A 144 -10.96 11.74 -14.08
N MET A 145 -10.11 11.28 -13.16
CA MET A 145 -9.36 12.14 -12.26
C MET A 145 -8.37 13.05 -12.99
N VAL A 146 -7.62 12.54 -13.97
CA VAL A 146 -6.65 13.37 -14.71
C VAL A 146 -7.32 14.46 -15.53
N GLN A 147 -8.55 14.23 -16.02
CA GLN A 147 -9.31 15.27 -16.72
C GLN A 147 -9.59 16.43 -15.78
N TYR A 148 -9.99 16.14 -14.55
CA TYR A 148 -10.20 17.16 -13.53
C TYR A 148 -8.89 17.81 -13.08
N LEU A 149 -7.85 17.02 -12.78
CA LEU A 149 -6.57 17.50 -12.27
C LEU A 149 -5.83 18.43 -13.25
N TYR A 150 -5.95 18.18 -14.54
CA TYR A 150 -5.36 19.00 -15.60
C TYR A 150 -6.29 20.08 -16.17
N ASP A 151 -7.53 20.18 -15.69
CA ASP A 151 -8.44 21.25 -16.13
C ASP A 151 -7.92 22.62 -15.67
N PRO A 152 -7.57 23.54 -16.59
CA PRO A 152 -7.14 24.89 -16.22
C PRO A 152 -8.20 25.68 -15.44
N ALA A 153 -9.47 25.30 -15.55
CA ALA A 153 -10.58 25.91 -14.81
C ALA A 153 -10.79 25.29 -13.42
N ARG A 154 -10.03 24.25 -13.03
CA ARG A 154 -10.10 23.64 -11.70
C ARG A 154 -9.76 24.71 -10.63
N PRO A 155 -10.55 24.84 -9.55
CA PRO A 155 -10.19 25.71 -8.45
C PRO A 155 -8.89 25.24 -7.77
N ALA A 156 -8.12 26.20 -7.25
CA ALA A 156 -7.04 25.88 -6.32
C ALA A 156 -7.65 25.36 -5.02
N LEU A 157 -7.41 24.08 -4.70
CA LEU A 157 -7.96 23.40 -3.52
C LEU A 157 -6.83 23.01 -2.59
N GLY A 158 -7.09 23.00 -1.28
CA GLY A 158 -6.20 22.37 -0.32
C GLY A 158 -6.19 20.84 -0.45
N PRO A 159 -5.22 20.13 0.15
CA PRO A 159 -5.10 18.66 0.08
C PRO A 159 -6.39 17.91 0.40
N ALA A 160 -7.10 18.29 1.46
CA ALA A 160 -8.33 17.62 1.88
C ALA A 160 -9.51 17.86 0.93
N GLU A 161 -9.62 19.06 0.38
CA GLU A 161 -10.69 19.42 -0.57
C GLU A 161 -10.44 18.75 -1.93
N LEU A 162 -9.18 18.70 -2.36
CA LEU A 162 -8.77 18.00 -3.56
C LEU A 162 -9.04 16.51 -3.45
N GLU A 163 -8.67 15.89 -2.33
CA GLU A 163 -8.96 14.48 -2.06
C GLU A 163 -10.47 14.19 -2.07
N ALA A 164 -11.29 15.06 -1.48
CA ALA A 164 -12.74 14.93 -1.51
C ALA A 164 -13.30 15.05 -2.95
N ALA A 165 -12.73 15.92 -3.78
CA ALA A 165 -13.12 16.04 -5.19
C ALA A 165 -12.77 14.77 -5.99
N LEU A 166 -11.59 14.18 -5.75
CA LEU A 166 -11.18 12.92 -6.37
C LEU A 166 -12.06 11.75 -5.94
N ASP A 167 -12.38 11.66 -4.65
CA ASP A 167 -13.31 10.65 -4.11
C ASP A 167 -14.70 10.76 -4.74
N ALA A 168 -15.22 11.98 -4.94
CA ALA A 168 -16.48 12.20 -5.64
C ALA A 168 -16.44 11.72 -7.11
N ILE A 169 -15.32 11.95 -7.81
CA ILE A 169 -15.11 11.46 -9.17
C ILE A 169 -15.10 9.94 -9.21
N GLU A 170 -14.36 9.29 -8.30
CA GLU A 170 -14.27 7.83 -8.23
C GLU A 170 -15.64 7.19 -8.00
N ARG A 171 -16.40 7.69 -7.01
CA ARG A 171 -17.75 7.19 -6.71
C ARG A 171 -18.65 7.26 -7.93
N ARG A 172 -18.63 8.37 -8.67
CA ARG A 172 -19.41 8.53 -9.91
C ARG A 172 -19.02 7.48 -10.95
N VAL A 173 -17.71 7.33 -11.21
CA VAL A 173 -17.18 6.37 -12.21
C VAL A 173 -17.58 4.94 -11.86
N VAL A 174 -17.43 4.54 -10.59
CA VAL A 174 -17.81 3.21 -10.11
C VAL A 174 -19.32 2.97 -10.28
N PHE A 175 -20.15 3.96 -9.94
CA PHE A 175 -21.61 3.85 -10.08
C PHE A 175 -22.05 3.69 -11.55
N GLU A 176 -21.44 4.45 -12.46
CA GLU A 176 -21.69 4.35 -13.91
C GLU A 176 -21.29 2.97 -14.45
N ALA A 177 -20.15 2.43 -14.02
CA ALA A 177 -19.69 1.11 -14.43
C ALA A 177 -20.63 -0.02 -13.95
N LEU A 178 -21.15 0.07 -12.73
CA LEU A 178 -22.12 -0.89 -12.19
C LEU A 178 -23.48 -0.81 -12.90
N GLY A 179 -23.95 0.40 -13.22
CA GLY A 179 -25.19 0.60 -13.96
C GLY A 179 -25.14 0.07 -15.40
N ALA A 180 -24.00 0.21 -16.07
CA ALA A 180 -23.80 -0.29 -17.43
C ALA A 180 -23.70 -1.83 -17.52
N ALA A 181 -23.36 -2.52 -16.43
CA ALA A 181 -23.26 -3.97 -16.39
C ALA A 181 -24.59 -4.69 -16.09
N GLY A 182 -25.63 -3.95 -15.71
CA GLY A 182 -26.93 -4.47 -15.26
C GLY A 182 -28.10 -4.32 -16.24
N GLY A 183 -27.86 -3.82 -17.47
CA GLY A 183 -28.88 -3.62 -18.52
C GLY A 183 -28.50 -4.28 -19.82
#